data_AF-E9PXD3-F1
#
_entry.id   AF-E9PXD3-F1
#
_cell.length_a   1.000
_cell.length_b   1.000
_cell.length_c   1.000
_cell.angle_alpha   90.00
_cell.angle_beta   90.00
_cell.angle_gamma   90.00
#
_symmetry.space_group_name_H-M   'P 1'
#
loop_
_entity.id
_entity.type
_entity.pdbx_description
1 polymer ?
#
loop_
_entity_poly.entity_id
_entity_poly.type
_entity_poly.pdbx_seq_one_letter_code
_entity_poly.pdbx_strand_id
1 'polypeptide(L)'
;MSTVFKKTSSNGKFSIYLGKRDFVDDVDTVEPIDGVVLVDPEYLEGRKSVFVRLTCAFRYGRDDLDVIGLTFRKDLYVQTKQVAPAEPTSIQGPLTALQERLLHKLGVNAYPFTL
;
A
#
# COMPACT_ATOMS: atom_id res chain seq x y z
N MET A 1 -17.15 12.82 10.06
CA MET A 1 -16.59 12.83 8.68
C MET A 1 -15.46 11.83 8.63
N SER A 2 -15.54 10.80 7.79
CA SER A 2 -14.43 9.85 7.63
C SER A 2 -13.31 10.52 6.83
N THR A 3 -12.16 10.73 7.45
CA THR A 3 -10.95 11.24 6.79
C THR A 3 -10.30 10.12 5.97
N VAL A 4 -9.88 10.42 4.74
CA VAL A 4 -9.09 9.50 3.90
C VAL A 4 -7.74 10.15 3.62
N PHE A 5 -6.66 9.41 3.83
CA PHE A 5 -5.31 9.85 3.55
C PHE A 5 -4.91 9.46 2.15
N LYS A 6 -4.31 10.39 1.41
CA LYS A 6 -3.80 10.16 0.06
C LYS A 6 -2.31 10.49 0.00
N LYS A 7 -1.54 9.68 -0.72
CA LYS A 7 -0.19 10.05 -1.17
C LYS A 7 -0.05 9.76 -2.66
N THR A 8 0.39 10.75 -3.42
CA THR A 8 0.68 10.63 -4.85
C THR A 8 2.17 10.41 -5.06
N SER A 9 2.53 9.64 -6.07
CA SER A 9 3.90 9.48 -6.53
C SER A 9 4.50 10.79 -7.04
N SER A 10 5.83 10.87 -7.04
CA SER A 10 6.56 12.04 -7.57
C SER A 10 6.26 12.30 -9.05
N ASN A 11 6.03 11.23 -9.83
CA ASN A 11 5.68 11.33 -11.24
C ASN A 11 4.17 11.48 -11.49
N GLY A 12 3.34 11.53 -10.46
CA GLY A 12 1.88 11.66 -10.59
C GLY A 12 1.12 10.42 -11.07
N LYS A 13 1.82 9.36 -11.50
CA LYS A 13 1.22 8.18 -12.15
C LYS A 13 0.51 7.20 -11.21
N PHE A 14 0.74 7.29 -9.90
CA PHE A 14 0.05 6.45 -8.93
C PHE A 14 -0.31 7.23 -7.66
N SER A 15 -1.47 6.93 -7.10
CA SER A 15 -1.92 7.48 -5.82
C SER A 15 -2.42 6.36 -4.92
N ILE A 16 -1.93 6.30 -3.68
CA ILE A 16 -2.42 5.38 -2.66
C ILE A 16 -3.39 6.10 -1.72
N TYR A 17 -4.49 5.44 -1.38
CA TYR A 17 -5.52 5.91 -0.46
C TYR A 17 -5.67 4.93 0.70
N LEU A 18 -5.62 5.44 1.93
CA LEU A 18 -5.82 4.69 3.17
C LEU A 18 -6.86 5.37 4.05
N GLY A 19 -7.66 4.58 4.77
CA GLY A 19 -8.64 5.12 5.73
C GLY A 19 -8.00 5.60 7.03
N LYS A 20 -6.87 4.99 7.42
CA LYS A 20 -6.16 5.27 8.67
C LYS A 20 -4.64 5.08 8.51
N ARG A 21 -3.89 5.53 9.51
CA ARG A 21 -2.43 5.41 9.59
C ARG A 21 -1.98 4.55 10.78
N ASP A 22 -2.81 4.50 11.80
CA ASP A 22 -2.61 3.69 13.00
C ASP A 22 -3.52 2.47 12.89
N PHE A 23 -2.94 1.28 13.11
CA PHE A 23 -3.62 -0.01 13.07
C PHE A 23 -3.47 -0.66 14.43
N VAL A 24 -4.57 -1.08 15.02
CA VAL A 24 -4.61 -1.67 16.36
C VAL A 24 -4.20 -3.14 16.29
N ASP A 25 -3.33 -3.53 17.20
CA ASP A 25 -2.98 -4.92 17.52
C ASP A 25 -3.60 -5.24 18.88
N ASP A 26 -4.53 -6.20 18.92
CA ASP A 26 -5.25 -6.62 20.13
C ASP A 26 -4.74 -7.95 20.70
N VAL A 27 -3.49 -8.33 20.39
CA VAL A 27 -2.81 -9.58 20.77
C VAL A 27 -3.34 -10.82 20.05
N ASP A 28 -4.66 -10.95 19.92
CA ASP A 28 -5.28 -12.06 19.19
C ASP A 28 -5.28 -11.81 17.67
N THR A 29 -5.48 -10.55 17.26
CA THR A 29 -5.58 -10.13 15.88
C THR A 29 -4.94 -8.76 15.64
N VAL A 30 -4.63 -8.48 14.37
CA VAL A 30 -4.16 -7.17 13.93
C VAL A 30 -5.15 -6.64 12.91
N GLU A 31 -5.55 -5.38 13.06
CA GLU A 31 -6.41 -4.73 12.07
C GLU A 31 -5.74 -4.74 10.68
N PRO A 32 -6.42 -5.26 9.63
CA PRO A 32 -5.82 -5.36 8.31
C PRO A 32 -5.61 -3.98 7.69
N ILE A 33 -4.64 -3.89 6.77
CA ILE A 33 -4.38 -2.65 6.03
C ILE A 33 -5.19 -2.67 4.74
N ASP A 34 -6.34 -2.00 4.75
CA ASP A 34 -7.20 -1.84 3.59
C ASP A 34 -7.01 -0.47 2.90
N GLY A 35 -6.96 -0.50 1.57
CA GLY A 35 -6.79 0.70 0.78
C GLY A 35 -7.10 0.52 -0.70
N VAL A 36 -6.90 1.60 -1.44
CA VAL A 36 -7.10 1.64 -2.90
C VAL A 36 -5.91 2.33 -3.55
N VAL A 37 -5.43 1.78 -4.66
CA VAL A 37 -4.43 2.42 -5.53
C VAL A 37 -5.11 2.91 -6.79
N LEU A 38 -5.01 4.21 -7.08
CA LEU A 38 -5.37 4.77 -8.38
C LEU A 38 -4.13 4.76 -9.26
N VAL A 39 -4.26 4.17 -10.45
CA VAL A 39 -3.18 4.03 -11.42
C VAL A 39 -3.54 4.80 -12.68
N ASP A 40 -2.57 5.51 -13.25
CA ASP A 40 -2.71 6.11 -14.58
C ASP A 40 -2.73 5.00 -15.66
N PRO A 41 -3.76 4.94 -16.53
CA PRO A 41 -3.87 3.93 -17.60
C PRO A 41 -2.63 3.79 -18.47
N GLU A 42 -1.98 4.91 -18.82
CA GLU A 42 -0.78 4.94 -19.66
C GLU A 42 0.37 4.12 -19.03
N TYR A 43 0.36 3.98 -17.70
CA TYR A 43 1.38 3.22 -16.99
C TYR A 43 1.19 1.70 -17.15
N LEU A 44 -0.04 1.24 -17.37
CA LEU A 44 -0.39 -0.19 -17.50
C LEU A 44 -0.21 -0.72 -18.92
N GLU A 45 -0.24 0.15 -19.94
CA GLU A 45 -0.11 -0.21 -21.36
C GLU A 45 1.20 -0.94 -21.69
N GLY A 46 2.25 -0.77 -20.88
CA GLY A 46 3.55 -1.42 -21.02
C GLY A 46 3.74 -2.76 -20.28
N ARG A 47 2.67 -3.46 -19.88
CA ARG A 47 2.70 -4.68 -19.03
C ARG A 47 3.41 -4.48 -17.67
N LYS A 48 3.41 -3.27 -17.15
CA LYS A 48 3.97 -3.00 -15.82
C LYS A 48 2.97 -3.45 -14.77
N SER A 49 3.41 -4.34 -13.89
CA SER A 49 2.65 -4.73 -12.71
C SER A 49 2.84 -3.70 -11.59
N VAL A 50 1.74 -3.35 -10.96
CA VAL A 50 1.68 -2.48 -9.79
C VAL A 50 1.54 -3.36 -8.56
N PHE A 51 2.45 -3.17 -7.61
CA PHE A 51 2.46 -3.90 -6.35
C PHE A 51 2.29 -2.94 -5.18
N VAL A 52 1.67 -3.43 -4.13
CA VAL A 52 1.71 -2.80 -2.80
C VAL A 52 2.53 -3.71 -1.90
N ARG A 53 3.35 -3.10 -1.05
CA ARG A 53 4.24 -3.79 -0.13
C ARG A 53 4.07 -3.25 1.28
N LEU A 54 3.85 -4.15 2.24
CA LEU A 54 4.00 -3.90 3.66
C LEU A 54 5.39 -4.37 4.08
N THR A 55 6.13 -3.51 4.78
CA THR A 55 7.46 -3.82 5.29
C THR A 55 7.57 -3.34 6.73
N CYS A 56 7.75 -4.30 7.65
CA CYS A 56 8.22 -4.03 9.00
C CYS A 56 9.74 -4.20 9.00
N ALA A 57 10.48 -3.14 9.32
CA ALA A 57 11.94 -3.16 9.33
C ALA A 57 12.48 -2.60 10.63
N PHE A 58 13.43 -3.32 11.22
CA PHE A 58 14.29 -2.80 12.26
C PHE A 58 15.44 -2.01 11.61
N ARG A 59 15.66 -0.78 12.07
CA ARG A 59 16.76 0.08 11.62
C ARG A 59 17.59 0.52 12.81
N TYR A 60 18.91 0.43 12.69
CA TYR A 60 19.87 0.89 13.69
C TYR A 60 21.01 1.65 12.99
N GLY A 61 21.34 2.82 13.54
CA GLY A 61 22.29 3.78 12.96
C GLY A 61 21.81 5.23 13.14
N ARG A 62 22.69 6.21 12.93
CA ARG A 62 22.31 7.64 12.86
C ARG A 62 21.98 8.03 11.42
N ASP A 63 21.07 8.98 11.25
CA ASP A 63 20.70 9.54 9.93
C ASP A 63 21.75 10.52 9.36
N ASP A 64 22.73 10.93 10.17
CA ASP A 64 23.72 11.95 9.80
C ASP A 64 25.00 11.34 9.20
N LEU A 65 25.30 11.79 7.98
CA LEU A 65 26.53 11.52 7.23
C LEU A 65 27.74 12.09 7.99
N ASP A 66 28.80 11.29 8.18
CA ASP A 66 30.19 11.67 8.56
C ASP A 66 30.80 10.90 9.75
N VAL A 67 30.19 9.80 10.18
CA VAL A 67 30.89 8.80 11.00
C VAL A 67 30.85 7.47 10.28
N ILE A 68 31.99 6.78 10.21
CA ILE A 68 32.12 5.39 9.76
C ILE A 68 31.24 4.53 10.70
N GLY A 69 29.96 4.46 10.39
CA GLY A 69 28.91 3.99 11.29
C GLY A 69 28.06 2.97 10.57
N LEU A 70 28.07 1.74 11.09
CA LEU A 70 27.34 0.60 10.55
C LEU A 70 25.85 0.93 10.46
N THR A 71 25.33 1.14 9.24
CA THR A 71 23.89 1.20 9.01
C THR A 71 23.36 -0.22 8.94
N PHE A 72 22.58 -0.59 9.95
CA PHE A 72 21.96 -1.91 10.01
C PHE A 72 20.46 -1.77 9.72
N ARG A 73 20.00 -2.50 8.71
CA ARG A 73 18.59 -2.67 8.41
C ARG A 73 18.28 -4.15 8.32
N LYS A 74 17.30 -4.61 9.10
CA LYS A 74 16.75 -5.95 9.01
C LYS A 74 15.25 -5.86 8.77
N ASP A 75 14.81 -6.36 7.62
CA ASP A 75 13.38 -6.51 7.35
C ASP A 75 12.87 -7.70 8.19
N LEU A 76 11.96 -7.42 9.12
CA LEU A 76 11.36 -8.40 10.04
C LEU A 76 10.18 -9.12 9.39
N TYR A 77 9.42 -8.38 8.58
CA TYR A 77 8.27 -8.88 7.84
C TYR A 77 8.15 -8.15 6.51
N VAL A 78 7.89 -8.91 5.44
CA VAL A 78 7.64 -8.38 4.10
C VAL A 78 6.47 -9.12 3.49
N GLN A 79 5.44 -8.38 3.10
CA GLN A 79 4.32 -8.88 2.33
C GLN A 79 4.18 -8.02 1.09
N THR A 80 4.09 -8.65 -0.07
CA THR A 80 3.91 -7.96 -1.36
C THR A 80 2.71 -8.55 -2.07
N LYS A 81 1.84 -7.68 -2.57
CA LYS A 81 0.62 -8.07 -3.30
C LYS A 81 0.57 -7.33 -4.62
N GLN A 82 0.34 -8.05 -5.71
CA GLN A 82 0.06 -7.44 -7.01
C GLN A 82 -1.37 -6.89 -7.01
N VAL A 83 -1.53 -5.63 -7.40
CA VAL A 83 -2.82 -4.92 -7.38
C VAL A 83 -3.33 -4.67 -8.81
N ALA A 84 -2.43 -4.41 -9.76
CA ALA A 84 -2.78 -4.27 -11.17
C ALA A 84 -1.71 -4.89 -12.09
N PRO A 85 -2.08 -5.65 -13.14
CA PRO A 85 -3.40 -6.25 -13.32
C PRO A 85 -3.70 -7.23 -12.17
N ALA A 86 -4.97 -7.35 -11.77
CA ALA A 86 -5.37 -8.27 -10.71
C ALA A 86 -5.00 -9.71 -11.12
N GLU A 87 -4.28 -10.43 -10.27
CA GLU A 87 -3.94 -11.82 -10.59
C GLU A 87 -5.19 -12.69 -10.57
N PRO A 88 -5.41 -13.56 -11.58
CA PRO A 88 -6.60 -14.38 -11.70
C PRO A 88 -6.75 -15.38 -10.53
N THR A 89 -5.64 -15.74 -9.88
CA THR A 89 -5.60 -16.66 -8.74
C THR A 89 -5.72 -15.93 -7.39
N SER A 90 -5.71 -14.58 -7.39
CA SER A 90 -5.84 -13.83 -6.14
C SER A 90 -7.27 -13.96 -5.62
N ILE A 91 -7.44 -14.63 -4.48
CA ILE A 91 -8.70 -14.62 -3.75
C ILE A 91 -8.89 -13.19 -3.22
N GLN A 92 -9.60 -12.37 -3.98
CA GLN A 92 -10.06 -11.07 -3.48
C GLN A 92 -11.19 -11.36 -2.49
N GLY A 93 -10.91 -11.13 -1.20
CA GLY A 93 -11.95 -11.14 -0.17
C GLY A 93 -13.02 -10.07 -0.44
N PRO A 94 -14.11 -10.06 0.35
CA PRO A 94 -15.14 -9.03 0.22
C PRO A 94 -14.53 -7.63 0.39
N LEU A 95 -15.01 -6.67 -0.39
CA LEU A 95 -14.56 -5.30 -0.31
C LEU A 95 -14.98 -4.68 1.03
N THR A 96 -14.12 -3.82 1.59
CA THR A 96 -14.49 -3.02 2.75
C THR A 96 -15.38 -1.85 2.33
N ALA A 97 -16.21 -1.33 3.24
CA ALA A 97 -17.04 -0.16 2.97
C ALA A 97 -16.23 1.08 2.54
N LEU A 98 -14.96 1.17 2.97
CA LEU A 98 -14.01 2.20 2.51
C LEU A 98 -13.65 1.97 1.04
N GLN A 99 -13.26 0.74 0.68
CA GLN A 99 -12.88 0.39 -0.69
C GLN A 99 -14.05 0.62 -1.65
N GLU A 100 -15.27 0.19 -1.31
CA GLU A 100 -16.47 0.40 -2.14
C GLU A 100 -16.69 1.89 -2.46
N ARG A 101 -16.66 2.74 -1.43
CA ARG A 101 -16.83 4.20 -1.59
C ARG A 101 -15.72 4.81 -2.43
N LEU A 102 -14.49 4.36 -2.25
CA LEU A 102 -13.34 4.87 -3.01
C LEU A 102 -13.37 4.40 -4.47
N LEU A 103 -13.73 3.15 -4.74
CA LEU A 103 -13.87 2.64 -6.10
C LEU A 103 -14.97 3.39 -6.86
N HIS A 104 -16.11 3.62 -6.22
CA HIS A 104 -17.19 4.44 -6.79
C HIS A 104 -16.74 5.88 -7.08
N LYS A 105 -15.89 6.47 -6.21
CA LYS A 105 -15.43 7.85 -6.35
C LYS A 105 -14.27 8.02 -7.35
N LEU A 106 -13.36 7.05 -7.42
CA LEU A 106 -12.10 7.15 -8.18
C LEU A 106 -12.20 6.54 -9.58
N GLY A 107 -13.21 5.70 -9.84
CA GLY A 107 -13.48 5.13 -11.16
C GLY A 107 -12.70 3.85 -11.46
N VAL A 108 -12.68 3.47 -12.74
CA VAL A 108 -12.27 2.15 -13.23
C VAL A 108 -10.79 1.81 -13.06
N ASN A 109 -9.92 2.80 -12.88
CA ASN A 109 -8.48 2.60 -12.71
C ASN A 109 -8.05 2.57 -11.24
N ALA A 110 -9.02 2.40 -10.35
CA ALA A 110 -8.81 2.25 -8.93
C ALA A 110 -8.85 0.77 -8.57
N TYR A 111 -7.80 0.30 -7.89
CA TYR A 111 -7.60 -1.11 -7.58
C TYR A 111 -7.51 -1.30 -6.06
N PRO A 112 -8.39 -2.12 -5.46
CA PRO A 112 -8.41 -2.32 -4.01
C PRO A 112 -7.29 -3.28 -3.57
N PHE A 113 -6.80 -3.08 -2.36
CA PHE A 113 -5.91 -4.03 -1.70
C PHE A 113 -6.23 -4.15 -0.21
N THR A 114 -5.92 -5.32 0.31
CA THR A 114 -5.89 -5.64 1.74
C THR A 114 -4.63 -6.45 1.96
N LEU A 115 -3.81 -6.02 2.91
CA LEU A 115 -2.59 -6.69 3.36
C LEU A 115 -2.81 -7.25 4.76
#